data_AF-D5X723-F1
#
_entry.id   AF-D5X723-F1
#
_cell.length_a   1.000
_cell.length_b   1.000
_cell.length_c   1.000
_cell.angle_alpha   90.00
_cell.angle_beta   90.00
_cell.angle_gamma   90.00
#
_symmetry.space_group_name_H-M   'P 1'
#
loop_
_entity.id
_entity.type
_entity.pdbx_description
1 polymer ?
#
loop_
_entity_poly.entity_id
_entity_poly.type
_entity_poly.pdbx_seq_one_letter_code
_entity_poly.pdbx_strand_id
1 'polypeptide(L)'
;MAAKSERFELRIDEEQLARVDEWASEQPDQPTRAEAVRRLVNLGLSAGSSRAVHFSDGEKMLILMMGDLFKALKIKDPESNPDFLAQVIYGGHYWAPKWDMQGVFHDHVDNPRDVSYVVDVLDMWSFIEEAYERLNSEQKAAIAAEVDEWATDVKFHGFDGNNECGQMSIAGFLVNKMGRFSRFKGRDLNSHCQTEGRYRRMITAFEPMRASLVGGGLNVQQLVTLLKR
;
A
#
# COMPACT_ATOMS: atom_id res chain seq x y z
N MET A 1 23.99 21.31 -22.09
CA MET A 1 23.39 22.62 -22.47
C MET A 1 22.37 22.97 -21.42
N ALA A 2 22.44 24.15 -20.79
CA ALA A 2 21.43 24.58 -19.83
C ALA A 2 20.08 24.74 -20.54
N ALA A 3 19.01 24.16 -19.98
CA ALA A 3 17.67 24.32 -20.51
C ALA A 3 17.33 25.82 -20.55
N LYS A 4 16.93 26.32 -21.72
CA LYS A 4 16.51 27.71 -21.87
C LYS A 4 15.23 27.90 -21.04
N SER A 5 15.29 28.73 -20.00
CA SER A 5 14.11 29.21 -19.29
C SER A 5 13.59 30.47 -19.98
N GLU A 6 12.27 30.58 -20.11
CA GLU A 6 11.60 31.79 -20.61
C GLU A 6 10.81 32.46 -19.48
N ARG A 7 10.72 33.79 -19.51
CA ARG A 7 9.95 34.55 -18.52
C ARG A 7 8.46 34.45 -18.86
N PHE A 8 7.68 33.95 -17.90
CA PHE A 8 6.23 33.81 -17.98
C PHE A 8 5.59 34.64 -16.85
N GLU A 9 4.59 35.44 -17.18
CA GLU A 9 3.84 36.25 -16.21
C GLU A 9 2.41 35.73 -16.10
N LEU A 10 1.95 35.47 -14.87
CA LEU A 10 0.65 34.90 -14.54
C LEU A 10 -0.09 35.82 -13.59
N ARG A 11 -1.40 36.01 -13.82
CA ARG A 11 -2.32 36.59 -12.84
C ARG A 11 -3.08 35.46 -12.15
N ILE A 12 -3.12 35.51 -10.84
CA ILE A 12 -3.76 34.53 -9.96
C ILE A 12 -4.50 35.29 -8.87
N ASP A 13 -5.65 34.78 -8.44
CA ASP A 13 -6.42 35.38 -7.35
C ASP A 13 -5.78 35.12 -5.98
N GLU A 14 -6.19 35.89 -4.97
CA GLU A 14 -5.59 35.85 -3.63
C GLU A 14 -5.81 34.49 -2.93
N GLU A 15 -6.94 33.83 -3.17
CA GLU A 15 -7.26 32.53 -2.57
C GLU A 15 -6.33 31.44 -3.14
N GLN A 16 -6.17 31.40 -4.46
CA GLN A 16 -5.27 30.46 -5.10
C GLN A 16 -3.80 30.73 -4.75
N LEU A 17 -3.40 32.00 -4.59
CA LEU A 17 -2.06 32.35 -4.15
C LEU A 17 -1.77 31.87 -2.72
N ALA A 18 -2.75 32.03 -1.81
CA ALA A 18 -2.63 31.55 -0.43
C ALA A 18 -2.43 30.02 -0.38
N ARG A 19 -3.12 29.26 -1.23
CA ARG A 19 -2.95 27.80 -1.34
C ARG A 19 -1.57 27.40 -1.86
N VAL A 20 -0.98 28.18 -2.77
CA VAL A 20 0.40 27.95 -3.23
C VAL A 20 1.41 28.19 -2.09
N ASP A 21 1.18 29.21 -1.27
CA ASP A 21 2.04 29.52 -0.12
C ASP A 21 1.97 28.44 0.95
N GLU A 22 0.76 27.96 1.26
CA GLU A 22 0.54 26.85 2.18
C GLU A 22 1.30 25.60 1.71
N TRP A 23 1.11 25.20 0.46
CA TRP A 23 1.83 24.06 -0.12
C TRP A 23 3.34 24.22 -0.09
N ALA A 24 3.86 25.42 -0.35
CA ALA A 24 5.29 25.70 -0.30
C ALA A 24 5.84 25.56 1.13
N SER A 25 5.07 25.98 2.14
CA SER A 25 5.47 25.91 3.56
C SER A 25 5.61 24.48 4.08
N GLU A 26 4.87 23.54 3.47
CA GLU A 26 4.92 22.11 3.79
C GLU A 26 6.15 21.41 3.18
N GLN A 27 6.83 22.03 2.23
CA GLN A 27 8.01 21.43 1.59
C GLN A 27 9.27 21.57 2.48
N PRO A 28 10.15 20.56 2.55
CA PRO A 28 11.35 20.62 3.37
C PRO A 28 12.29 21.78 3.05
N ASP A 29 12.31 22.24 1.79
CA ASP A 29 13.16 23.33 1.30
C ASP A 29 12.46 24.69 1.22
N GLN A 30 11.17 24.76 1.55
CA GLN A 30 10.34 25.98 1.55
C GLN A 30 10.57 26.85 0.30
N PRO A 31 10.25 26.35 -0.90
CA PRO A 31 10.60 27.00 -2.15
C PRO A 31 9.93 28.37 -2.30
N THR A 32 10.57 29.26 -3.06
CA THR A 32 9.95 30.54 -3.44
C THR A 32 8.64 30.29 -4.21
N ARG A 33 7.70 31.25 -4.18
CA ARG A 33 6.43 31.16 -4.93
C ARG A 33 6.62 30.77 -6.41
N ALA A 34 7.61 31.35 -7.08
CA ALA A 34 7.90 31.03 -8.49
C ALA A 34 8.33 29.57 -8.67
N GLU A 35 9.16 29.05 -7.76
CA GLU A 35 9.59 27.67 -7.77
C GLU A 35 8.46 26.71 -7.36
N ALA A 36 7.63 27.09 -6.40
CA ALA A 36 6.44 26.35 -6.01
C ALA A 36 5.45 26.22 -7.18
N VAL A 37 5.14 27.33 -7.86
CA VAL A 37 4.29 27.33 -9.07
C VAL A 37 4.90 26.47 -10.16
N ARG A 38 6.21 26.56 -10.42
CA ARG A 38 6.89 25.71 -11.40
C ARG A 38 6.76 24.22 -11.06
N ARG A 39 6.97 23.83 -9.80
CA ARG A 39 6.81 22.45 -9.33
C ARG A 39 5.36 21.98 -9.43
N LEU A 40 4.40 22.80 -9.03
CA LEU A 40 2.97 22.50 -9.11
C LEU A 40 2.48 22.38 -10.56
N VAL A 41 2.97 23.22 -11.48
CA VAL A 41 2.69 23.09 -12.92
C VAL A 41 3.31 21.81 -13.45
N ASN A 42 4.56 21.49 -13.09
CA ASN A 42 5.17 20.22 -13.48
C ASN A 42 4.39 19.01 -12.92
N LEU A 43 3.95 19.08 -11.67
CA LEU A 43 3.09 18.07 -11.05
C LEU A 43 1.74 17.98 -11.77
N GLY A 44 1.14 19.11 -12.15
CA GLY A 44 -0.13 19.18 -12.87
C GLY A 44 -0.04 18.69 -14.31
N LEU A 45 1.05 18.96 -15.01
CA LEU A 45 1.33 18.41 -16.34
C LEU A 45 1.64 16.91 -16.28
N SER A 46 2.34 16.48 -15.22
CA SER A 46 2.51 15.06 -14.89
C SER A 46 1.18 14.42 -14.50
N ALA A 47 0.28 15.14 -13.84
CA ALA A 47 -1.07 14.69 -13.57
C ALA A 47 -1.98 14.76 -14.82
N GLY A 48 -1.68 15.57 -15.83
CA GLY A 48 -2.30 15.50 -17.16
C GLY A 48 -1.97 14.18 -17.88
N SER A 49 -0.77 13.64 -17.62
CA SER A 49 -0.40 12.26 -17.96
C SER A 49 -1.06 11.19 -17.06
N SER A 50 -1.90 11.57 -16.09
CA SER A 50 -2.72 10.59 -15.34
C SER A 50 -3.81 9.94 -16.19
N ARG A 51 -4.17 10.51 -17.35
CA ARG A 51 -5.23 9.96 -18.23
C ARG A 51 -4.71 9.16 -19.42
N ALA A 52 -3.40 9.20 -19.69
CA ALA A 52 -2.79 8.52 -20.82
C ALA A 52 -1.35 8.09 -20.51
N VAL A 53 -0.96 6.94 -21.02
CA VAL A 53 0.41 6.43 -20.88
C VAL A 53 1.34 7.19 -21.81
N HIS A 54 2.55 7.51 -21.34
CA HIS A 54 3.59 8.09 -22.17
C HIS A 54 4.65 7.04 -22.50
N PHE A 55 4.93 6.84 -23.79
CA PHE A 55 6.05 6.03 -24.28
C PHE A 55 7.03 6.93 -25.03
N SER A 56 8.31 6.86 -24.66
CA SER A 56 9.41 7.41 -25.45
C SER A 56 9.54 6.70 -26.80
N ASP A 57 10.21 7.31 -27.77
CA ASP A 57 10.40 6.69 -29.09
C ASP A 57 11.20 5.38 -29.01
N GLY A 58 12.14 5.30 -28.05
CA GLY A 58 12.85 4.05 -27.75
C GLY A 58 11.91 2.96 -27.22
N GLU A 59 11.02 3.28 -26.27
CA GLU A 59 10.04 2.32 -25.73
C GLU A 59 9.06 1.85 -26.81
N LYS A 60 8.60 2.74 -27.70
CA LYS A 60 7.75 2.36 -28.83
C LYS A 60 8.45 1.33 -29.72
N MET A 61 9.72 1.56 -30.07
CA MET A 61 10.50 0.60 -30.86
C MET A 61 10.68 -0.73 -30.13
N LEU A 62 10.97 -0.70 -28.83
CA LEU A 62 11.11 -1.92 -28.02
C LEU A 62 9.80 -2.73 -27.97
N ILE A 63 8.65 -2.08 -27.80
CA ILE A 63 7.33 -2.72 -27.79
C ILE A 63 7.05 -3.41 -29.13
N LEU A 64 7.31 -2.71 -30.25
CA LEU A 64 7.11 -3.27 -31.60
C LEU A 64 8.03 -4.46 -31.85
N MET A 65 9.32 -4.34 -31.51
CA MET A 65 10.28 -5.45 -31.63
C MET A 65 9.87 -6.64 -30.74
N MET A 66 9.35 -6.40 -29.54
CA MET A 66 8.85 -7.47 -28.67
C MET A 66 7.63 -8.17 -29.28
N GLY A 67 6.74 -7.43 -29.94
CA GLY A 67 5.64 -7.99 -30.72
C GLY A 67 6.14 -8.93 -31.83
N ASP A 68 7.18 -8.51 -32.57
CA ASP A 68 7.80 -9.35 -33.61
C ASP A 68 8.45 -10.62 -33.03
N LEU A 69 9.12 -10.51 -31.88
CA LEU A 69 9.68 -11.66 -31.16
C LEU A 69 8.58 -12.62 -30.71
N PHE A 70 7.47 -12.12 -30.16
CA PHE A 70 6.34 -12.95 -29.71
C PHE A 70 5.71 -13.69 -30.90
N LYS A 71 5.57 -13.03 -32.06
CA LYS A 71 5.11 -13.64 -33.32
C LYS A 71 6.08 -14.71 -33.82
N ALA A 72 7.38 -14.42 -33.83
CA ALA A 72 8.41 -15.36 -34.26
C ALA A 72 8.46 -16.62 -33.37
N LEU A 73 8.30 -16.44 -32.05
CA LEU A 73 8.23 -17.53 -31.06
C LEU A 73 6.86 -18.22 -31.00
N LYS A 74 5.86 -17.72 -31.75
CA LYS A 74 4.49 -18.25 -31.80
C LYS A 74 3.83 -18.32 -30.42
N ILE A 75 4.09 -17.33 -29.58
CA ILE A 75 3.44 -17.19 -28.27
C ILE A 75 1.96 -16.90 -28.50
N LYS A 76 1.09 -17.73 -27.91
CA LYS A 76 -0.36 -17.56 -27.98
C LYS A 76 -0.85 -16.81 -26.76
N ASP A 77 -1.75 -15.86 -26.97
CA ASP A 77 -2.45 -15.10 -25.93
C ASP A 77 -1.52 -14.54 -24.84
N PRO A 78 -0.49 -13.77 -25.21
CA PRO A 78 0.41 -13.16 -24.24
C PRO A 78 -0.34 -12.18 -23.32
N GLU A 79 -0.12 -12.31 -22.01
CA GLU A 79 -0.70 -11.41 -20.99
C GLU A 79 -0.33 -9.93 -21.23
N SER A 80 0.85 -9.66 -21.79
CA SER A 80 1.32 -8.31 -22.11
C SER A 80 0.63 -7.67 -23.32
N ASN A 81 -0.12 -8.45 -24.12
CA ASN A 81 -0.88 -8.01 -25.29
C ASN A 81 -0.13 -7.00 -26.20
N PRO A 82 1.01 -7.39 -26.81
CA PRO A 82 1.83 -6.48 -27.60
C PRO A 82 1.13 -5.97 -28.88
N ASP A 83 0.17 -6.73 -29.43
CA ASP A 83 -0.60 -6.28 -30.58
C ASP A 83 -1.54 -5.12 -30.24
N PHE A 84 -2.16 -5.13 -29.05
CA PHE A 84 -2.92 -3.97 -28.55
C PHE A 84 -2.02 -2.76 -28.35
N LEU A 85 -0.85 -2.92 -27.72
CA LEU A 85 0.09 -1.82 -27.50
C LEU A 85 0.62 -1.25 -28.84
N ALA A 86 0.82 -2.08 -29.86
CA ALA A 86 1.19 -1.62 -31.20
C ALA A 86 0.09 -0.74 -31.81
N GLN A 87 -1.19 -1.14 -31.68
CA GLN A 87 -2.33 -0.33 -32.14
C GLN A 87 -2.43 1.00 -31.40
N VAL A 88 -2.18 0.99 -30.09
CA VAL A 88 -2.09 2.21 -29.27
C VAL A 88 -1.03 3.17 -29.82
N ILE A 89 0.16 2.65 -30.15
CA ILE A 89 1.27 3.45 -30.68
C ILE A 89 0.93 4.01 -32.08
N TYR A 90 0.49 3.15 -33.01
CA TYR A 90 0.18 3.56 -34.38
C TYR A 90 -1.00 4.54 -34.46
N GLY A 91 -2.03 4.34 -33.64
CA GLY A 91 -3.24 5.17 -33.62
C GLY A 91 -3.16 6.38 -32.69
N GLY A 92 -2.13 6.49 -31.85
CA GLY A 92 -2.02 7.54 -30.84
C GLY A 92 -3.03 7.42 -29.69
N HIS A 93 -3.57 6.22 -29.44
CA HIS A 93 -4.61 5.96 -28.43
C HIS A 93 -4.04 5.75 -27.03
N TYR A 94 -3.13 6.62 -26.60
CA TYR A 94 -2.36 6.47 -25.37
C TYR A 94 -3.20 6.45 -24.07
N TRP A 95 -4.47 6.84 -24.13
CA TRP A 95 -5.42 6.72 -23.03
C TRP A 95 -5.89 5.27 -22.79
N ALA A 96 -5.88 4.43 -23.83
CA ALA A 96 -6.50 3.10 -23.80
C ALA A 96 -5.84 2.11 -22.83
N PRO A 97 -4.51 2.06 -22.67
CA PRO A 97 -3.91 1.13 -21.70
C PRO A 97 -4.33 1.38 -20.26
N LYS A 98 -4.59 2.64 -19.87
CA LYS A 98 -5.14 2.94 -18.53
C LYS A 98 -6.56 2.44 -18.33
N TRP A 99 -7.28 2.12 -19.42
CA TRP A 99 -8.65 1.62 -19.35
C TRP A 99 -8.71 0.10 -19.45
N ASP A 100 -7.95 -0.49 -20.38
CA ASP A 100 -8.01 -1.92 -20.69
C ASP A 100 -6.97 -2.75 -19.92
N MET A 101 -5.84 -2.12 -19.55
CA MET A 101 -4.72 -2.76 -18.86
C MET A 101 -4.50 -2.16 -17.46
N GLN A 102 -5.60 -1.93 -16.73
CA GLN A 102 -5.59 -1.31 -15.39
C GLN A 102 -4.69 -2.05 -14.39
N GLY A 103 -4.48 -3.35 -14.53
CA GLY A 103 -3.58 -4.11 -13.65
C GLY A 103 -2.09 -3.73 -13.79
N VAL A 104 -1.68 -3.12 -14.91
CA VAL A 104 -0.30 -2.67 -15.15
C VAL A 104 -0.23 -1.15 -15.15
N PHE A 105 -1.19 -0.49 -15.79
CA PHE A 105 -1.24 0.97 -15.93
C PHE A 105 -2.28 1.55 -14.97
N HIS A 106 -1.98 1.49 -13.67
CA HIS A 106 -2.73 2.19 -12.62
C HIS A 106 -1.85 3.19 -11.87
N ASP A 107 -2.50 4.16 -11.22
CA ASP A 107 -1.80 5.12 -10.36
C ASP A 107 -1.82 4.69 -8.88
N HIS A 108 -2.38 3.51 -8.58
CA HIS A 108 -2.37 2.94 -7.23
C HIS A 108 -0.97 2.44 -6.85
N VAL A 109 -0.48 2.88 -5.70
CA VAL A 109 0.76 2.39 -5.09
C VAL A 109 0.50 2.28 -3.59
N ASP A 110 0.93 1.18 -2.97
CA ASP A 110 0.81 1.01 -1.53
C ASP A 110 1.57 2.13 -0.79
N ASN A 111 0.92 2.73 0.21
CA ASN A 111 1.59 3.66 1.09
C ASN A 111 2.58 2.88 1.98
N PRO A 112 3.88 3.24 2.02
CA PRO A 112 4.86 2.57 2.87
C PRO A 112 4.46 2.49 4.35
N ARG A 113 3.70 3.48 4.85
CA ARG A 113 3.18 3.46 6.23
C ARG A 113 2.14 2.36 6.46
N ASP A 114 1.30 2.08 5.47
CA ASP A 114 0.32 1.00 5.54
C ASP A 114 1.02 -0.37 5.46
N VAL A 115 2.08 -0.48 4.66
CA VAL A 115 2.91 -1.69 4.62
C VAL A 115 3.56 -1.97 5.97
N SER A 116 4.21 -0.96 6.58
CA SER A 116 4.78 -1.09 7.92
C SER A 116 3.71 -1.45 8.96
N TYR A 117 2.58 -0.74 8.95
CA TYR A 117 1.48 -1.01 9.86
C TYR A 117 0.96 -2.46 9.75
N VAL A 118 0.73 -2.97 8.53
CA VAL A 118 0.27 -4.35 8.33
C VAL A 118 1.32 -5.35 8.82
N VAL A 119 2.61 -5.10 8.57
CA VAL A 119 3.70 -5.93 9.09
C VAL A 119 3.68 -5.97 10.61
N ASP A 120 3.53 -4.83 11.28
CA ASP A 120 3.47 -4.73 12.74
C ASP A 120 2.24 -5.46 13.30
N VAL A 121 1.08 -5.36 12.65
CA VAL A 121 -0.13 -6.10 13.00
C VAL A 121 0.10 -7.61 12.91
N LEU A 122 0.62 -8.09 11.78
CA LEU A 122 0.85 -9.53 11.56
C LEU A 122 1.92 -10.08 12.52
N ASP A 123 2.95 -9.31 12.82
CA ASP A 123 4.00 -9.69 13.77
C ASP A 123 3.42 -9.81 15.19
N MET A 124 2.76 -8.75 15.67
CA MET A 124 2.10 -8.74 16.97
C MET A 124 1.14 -9.92 17.13
N TRP A 125 0.25 -10.14 16.15
CA TRP A 125 -0.68 -11.27 16.19
C TRP A 125 0.03 -12.62 16.15
N SER A 126 1.17 -12.73 15.47
CA SER A 126 1.98 -13.95 15.50
C SER A 126 2.45 -14.27 16.92
N PHE A 127 2.96 -13.28 17.66
CA PHE A 127 3.32 -13.47 19.06
C PHE A 127 2.12 -13.79 19.95
N ILE A 128 0.98 -13.11 19.73
CA ILE A 128 -0.24 -13.31 20.54
C ILE A 128 -0.75 -14.74 20.42
N GLU A 129 -1.07 -15.24 19.22
CA GLU A 129 -1.65 -16.60 19.16
C GLU A 129 -0.59 -17.68 19.47
N GLU A 130 0.71 -17.44 19.25
CA GLU A 130 1.74 -18.43 19.62
C GLU A 130 1.82 -18.58 21.15
N ALA A 131 1.76 -17.45 21.87
CA ALA A 131 1.71 -17.47 23.32
C ALA A 131 0.39 -18.10 23.82
N TYR A 132 -0.75 -17.73 23.23
CA TYR A 132 -2.06 -18.25 23.63
C TYR A 132 -2.20 -19.77 23.41
N GLU A 133 -1.64 -20.31 22.30
CA GLU A 133 -1.61 -21.74 22.02
C GLU A 133 -0.88 -22.56 23.09
N ARG A 134 0.17 -21.99 23.71
CA ARG A 134 0.96 -22.65 24.75
C ARG A 134 0.30 -22.67 26.13
N LEU A 135 -0.77 -21.88 26.33
CA LEU A 135 -1.44 -21.78 27.62
C LEU A 135 -2.30 -23.00 27.92
N ASN A 136 -2.35 -23.38 29.20
CA ASN A 136 -3.28 -24.39 29.68
C ASN A 136 -4.70 -23.82 29.86
N SER A 137 -5.68 -24.70 30.12
CA SER A 137 -7.09 -24.32 30.26
C SER A 137 -7.35 -23.34 31.41
N GLU A 138 -6.61 -23.45 32.52
CA GLU A 138 -6.75 -22.54 33.67
C GLU A 138 -6.27 -21.12 33.31
N GLN A 139 -5.15 -21.01 32.61
CA GLN A 139 -4.61 -19.74 32.14
C GLN A 139 -5.52 -19.08 31.09
N LYS A 140 -6.08 -19.86 30.16
CA LYS A 140 -7.05 -19.34 29.18
C LYS A 140 -8.32 -18.84 29.85
N ALA A 141 -8.83 -19.57 30.85
CA ALA A 141 -9.97 -19.12 31.65
C ALA A 141 -9.67 -17.83 32.42
N ALA A 142 -8.47 -17.69 32.98
CA ALA A 142 -8.04 -16.45 33.64
C ALA A 142 -8.00 -15.26 32.67
N ILE A 143 -7.50 -15.45 31.44
CA ILE A 143 -7.52 -14.40 30.41
C ILE A 143 -8.95 -14.00 30.06
N ALA A 144 -9.85 -14.97 29.83
CA ALA A 144 -11.24 -14.69 29.50
C ALA A 144 -11.96 -13.93 30.63
N ALA A 145 -11.67 -14.24 31.88
CA ALA A 145 -12.23 -13.54 33.04
C ALA A 145 -11.73 -12.09 33.17
N GLU A 146 -10.48 -11.82 32.80
CA GLU A 146 -9.88 -10.49 32.89
C GLU A 146 -10.14 -9.59 31.67
N VAL A 147 -10.26 -10.19 30.48
CA VAL A 147 -10.43 -9.46 29.22
C VAL A 147 -11.90 -9.31 28.91
N ASP A 148 -12.54 -10.40 28.50
CA ASP A 148 -13.95 -10.54 28.13
C ASP A 148 -14.20 -11.97 27.59
N GLU A 149 -15.46 -12.37 27.40
CA GLU A 149 -15.86 -13.69 26.91
C GLU A 149 -15.29 -14.04 25.52
N TRP A 150 -15.01 -13.05 24.68
CA TRP A 150 -14.43 -13.28 23.34
C TRP A 150 -12.99 -13.81 23.39
N ALA A 151 -12.26 -13.58 24.49
CA ALA A 151 -10.87 -14.03 24.65
C ALA A 151 -10.74 -15.55 24.95
N THR A 152 -11.80 -16.31 24.66
CA THR A 152 -11.82 -17.77 24.58
C THR A 152 -11.31 -18.30 23.23
N ASP A 153 -11.35 -17.46 22.18
CA ASP A 153 -10.84 -17.76 20.84
C ASP A 153 -9.98 -16.60 20.32
N VAL A 154 -8.79 -16.45 20.90
CA VAL A 154 -7.86 -15.37 20.55
C VAL A 154 -7.18 -15.67 19.22
N LYS A 155 -7.64 -15.01 18.16
CA LYS A 155 -7.07 -15.14 16.82
C LYS A 155 -7.12 -13.84 16.03
N PHE A 156 -6.23 -13.74 15.05
CA PHE A 156 -6.24 -12.70 14.04
C PHE A 156 -7.39 -12.93 13.05
N HIS A 157 -8.23 -11.91 12.91
CA HIS A 157 -9.41 -11.92 12.05
C HIS A 157 -9.22 -11.18 10.73
N GLY A 158 -8.04 -10.61 10.48
CA GLY A 158 -7.81 -9.81 9.28
C GLY A 158 -8.22 -8.34 9.44
N PHE A 159 -8.53 -7.72 8.30
CA PHE A 159 -8.89 -6.31 8.17
C PHE A 159 -10.27 -6.19 7.49
N ASP A 160 -10.95 -5.07 7.66
CA ASP A 160 -12.26 -4.85 7.05
C ASP A 160 -12.15 -4.68 5.54
N GLY A 161 -12.71 -5.62 4.76
CA GLY A 161 -12.67 -5.54 3.30
C GLY A 161 -13.34 -4.28 2.71
N ASN A 162 -14.23 -3.61 3.45
CA ASN A 162 -14.92 -2.41 2.97
C ASN A 162 -14.20 -1.10 3.28
N ASN A 163 -13.56 -1.01 4.45
CA ASN A 163 -12.94 0.24 4.95
C ASN A 163 -11.41 0.16 5.02
N GLU A 164 -10.83 -1.04 5.01
CA GLU A 164 -9.39 -1.32 5.19
C GLU A 164 -8.87 -2.19 4.03
N CYS A 165 -9.40 -1.98 2.80
CA CYS A 165 -9.12 -2.84 1.65
C CYS A 165 -7.63 -2.83 1.25
N GLY A 166 -6.93 -1.71 1.42
CA GLY A 166 -5.50 -1.59 1.18
C GLY A 166 -4.70 -2.44 2.14
N GLN A 167 -4.98 -2.35 3.44
CA GLN A 167 -4.33 -3.17 4.48
C GLN A 167 -4.59 -4.66 4.26
N MET A 168 -5.84 -5.03 3.90
CA MET A 168 -6.20 -6.40 3.56
C MET A 168 -5.44 -6.91 2.33
N SER A 169 -5.32 -6.09 1.28
CA SER A 169 -4.56 -6.42 0.07
C SER A 169 -3.08 -6.66 0.37
N ILE A 170 -2.45 -5.77 1.14
CA ILE A 170 -1.06 -5.89 1.59
C ILE A 170 -0.87 -7.18 2.41
N ALA A 171 -1.77 -7.45 3.36
CA ALA A 171 -1.71 -8.66 4.19
C ALA A 171 -1.82 -9.93 3.33
N GLY A 172 -2.76 -9.94 2.39
CA GLY A 172 -2.92 -11.03 1.42
C GLY A 172 -1.68 -11.23 0.56
N PHE A 173 -1.03 -10.15 0.12
CA PHE A 173 0.20 -10.23 -0.66
C PHE A 173 1.37 -10.79 0.17
N LEU A 174 1.58 -10.29 1.39
CA LEU A 174 2.61 -10.78 2.31
C LEU A 174 2.45 -12.27 2.62
N VAL A 175 1.23 -12.69 2.96
CA VAL A 175 0.95 -14.07 3.40
C VAL A 175 0.90 -15.03 2.22
N ASN A 176 0.08 -14.74 1.21
CA ASN A 176 -0.25 -15.70 0.17
C ASN A 176 0.70 -15.64 -1.03
N LYS A 177 1.28 -14.48 -1.34
CA LYS A 177 2.20 -14.31 -2.49
C LYS A 177 3.66 -14.37 -2.09
N MET A 178 4.06 -13.71 -1.00
CA MET A 178 5.45 -13.71 -0.53
C MET A 178 5.79 -14.86 0.42
N GLY A 179 4.79 -15.57 0.95
CA GLY A 179 4.99 -16.67 1.90
C GLY A 179 5.52 -16.23 3.27
N ARG A 180 5.36 -14.95 3.63
CA ARG A 180 5.67 -14.43 4.97
C ARG A 180 4.52 -14.72 5.92
N PHE A 181 4.77 -14.66 7.24
CA PHE A 181 3.75 -14.90 8.26
C PHE A 181 2.89 -16.16 7.99
N SER A 182 3.58 -17.26 7.68
CA SER A 182 2.98 -18.50 7.14
C SER A 182 1.88 -19.09 8.03
N ARG A 183 1.84 -18.76 9.33
CA ARG A 183 0.76 -19.19 10.24
C ARG A 183 -0.63 -18.70 9.82
N PHE A 184 -0.70 -17.59 9.09
CA PHE A 184 -1.95 -17.02 8.60
C PHE A 184 -2.33 -17.52 7.20
N LYS A 185 -1.49 -18.37 6.60
CA LYS A 185 -1.74 -18.89 5.26
C LYS A 185 -3.04 -19.71 5.22
N GLY A 186 -3.86 -19.45 4.20
CA GLY A 186 -5.14 -20.15 4.00
C GLY A 186 -6.27 -19.69 4.93
N ARG A 187 -6.06 -18.64 5.73
CA ARG A 187 -7.13 -18.03 6.54
C ARG A 187 -7.88 -16.98 5.74
N ASP A 188 -9.12 -16.72 6.15
CA ASP A 188 -9.84 -15.52 5.72
C ASP A 188 -9.22 -14.30 6.41
N LEU A 189 -8.88 -13.28 5.61
CA LEU A 189 -8.28 -12.03 6.06
C LEU A 189 -9.28 -10.87 6.06
N ASN A 190 -10.57 -11.15 5.83
CA ASN A 190 -11.63 -10.18 5.96
C ASN A 190 -12.28 -10.27 7.35
N SER A 191 -12.09 -9.23 8.17
CA SER A 191 -12.66 -9.18 9.51
C SER A 191 -14.16 -8.87 9.51
N HIS A 192 -14.72 -8.39 8.39
CA HIS A 192 -16.07 -7.85 8.26
C HIS A 192 -16.40 -6.71 9.26
N CYS A 193 -15.40 -6.14 9.93
CA CYS A 193 -15.56 -5.05 10.89
C CYS A 193 -14.26 -4.25 11.03
N GLN A 194 -14.36 -2.92 11.14
CA GLN A 194 -13.18 -2.06 11.24
C GLN A 194 -12.26 -2.45 12.39
N THR A 195 -10.98 -2.63 12.10
CA THR A 195 -9.98 -3.13 13.05
C THR A 195 -8.93 -2.10 13.44
N GLU A 196 -8.74 -1.06 12.64
CA GLU A 196 -7.62 -0.12 12.71
C GLU A 196 -7.41 0.44 14.10
N GLY A 197 -8.44 1.07 14.67
CA GLY A 197 -8.36 1.72 15.97
C GLY A 197 -7.97 0.77 17.10
N ARG A 198 -8.42 -0.49 17.03
CA ARG A 198 -8.06 -1.53 18.00
C ARG A 198 -6.60 -1.97 17.79
N TYR A 199 -6.24 -2.35 16.57
CA TYR A 199 -4.89 -2.82 16.28
C TYR A 199 -3.81 -1.77 16.56
N ARG A 200 -4.08 -0.48 16.30
CA ARG A 200 -3.15 0.61 16.67
C ARG A 200 -2.92 0.71 18.19
N ARG A 201 -3.97 0.56 19.00
CA ARG A 201 -3.83 0.51 20.47
C ARG A 201 -3.01 -0.68 20.92
N MET A 202 -3.30 -1.86 20.36
CA MET A 202 -2.57 -3.08 20.66
C MET A 202 -1.08 -2.96 20.31
N ILE A 203 -0.75 -2.43 19.12
CA ILE A 203 0.64 -2.19 18.69
C ILE A 203 1.36 -1.24 19.66
N THR A 204 0.71 -0.16 20.08
CA THR A 204 1.30 0.80 21.01
C THR A 204 1.67 0.15 22.35
N ALA A 205 0.85 -0.80 22.83
CA ALA A 205 1.16 -1.59 24.02
C ALA A 205 2.20 -2.69 23.76
N PHE A 206 2.21 -3.27 22.55
CA PHE A 206 3.11 -4.36 22.16
C PHE A 206 4.55 -3.91 21.93
N GLU A 207 4.76 -2.75 21.30
CA GLU A 207 6.10 -2.27 20.90
C GLU A 207 7.11 -2.25 22.06
N PRO A 208 6.80 -1.70 23.25
CA PRO A 208 7.71 -1.76 24.41
C PRO A 208 8.00 -3.19 24.89
N MET A 209 7.03 -4.11 24.73
CA MET A 209 7.18 -5.51 25.13
C MET A 209 8.05 -6.28 24.14
N ARG A 210 7.95 -5.97 22.85
CA ARG A 210 8.58 -6.69 21.74
C ARG A 210 10.08 -6.90 21.92
N ALA A 211 10.80 -5.90 22.42
CA ALA A 211 12.24 -5.98 22.68
C ALA A 211 12.61 -7.07 23.71
N SER A 212 11.71 -7.36 24.66
CA SER A 212 11.90 -8.38 25.71
C SER A 212 11.53 -9.80 25.27
N LEU A 213 10.95 -9.98 24.09
CA LEU A 213 10.46 -11.27 23.59
C LEU A 213 11.53 -12.07 22.81
N VAL A 214 12.76 -11.55 22.70
CA VAL A 214 13.85 -12.27 22.02
C VAL A 214 14.22 -13.52 22.83
N GLY A 215 13.83 -14.70 22.35
CA GLY A 215 14.05 -15.99 23.03
C GLY A 215 12.95 -16.39 24.02
N GLY A 216 11.86 -15.62 24.11
CA GLY A 216 10.69 -15.90 24.96
C GLY A 216 9.37 -15.65 24.22
N GLY A 217 8.24 -15.92 24.88
CA GLY A 217 6.89 -15.60 24.38
C GLY A 217 6.16 -14.65 25.33
N LEU A 218 5.02 -14.10 24.89
CA LEU A 218 4.17 -13.28 25.76
C LEU A 218 3.69 -14.10 26.96
N ASN A 219 3.76 -13.52 28.15
CA ASN A 219 3.16 -14.11 29.35
C ASN A 219 1.67 -13.76 29.46
N VAL A 220 0.97 -14.39 30.41
CA VAL A 220 -0.47 -14.20 30.63
C VAL A 220 -0.83 -12.72 30.85
N GLN A 221 -0.07 -12.00 31.67
CA GLN A 221 -0.37 -10.59 31.98
C GLN A 221 -0.12 -9.66 30.78
N GLN A 222 0.91 -9.96 29.97
CA GLN A 222 1.13 -9.24 28.71
C GLN A 222 0.00 -9.50 27.72
N LEU A 223 -0.47 -10.75 27.58
CA LEU A 223 -1.63 -11.09 26.74
C LEU A 223 -2.88 -10.34 27.20
N VAL A 224 -3.17 -10.35 28.50
CA VAL A 224 -4.30 -9.59 29.07
C VAL A 224 -4.19 -8.10 28.73
N THR A 225 -2.99 -7.52 28.85
CA THR A 225 -2.75 -6.10 28.53
C THR A 225 -3.03 -5.78 27.07
N LEU A 226 -2.65 -6.67 26.14
CA LEU A 226 -2.88 -6.49 24.71
C LEU A 226 -4.33 -6.72 24.30
N LEU A 227 -5.04 -7.63 24.97
CA LEU A 227 -6.39 -8.02 24.57
C LEU A 227 -7.49 -7.18 25.25
N LYS A 228 -7.18 -6.46 26.35
CA LYS A 228 -8.13 -5.53 26.99
C LYS A 228 -8.51 -4.39 26.01
N ARG A 229 -9.81 -4.08 25.94
CA ARG A 229 -10.40 -3.13 24.97
C ARG A 229 -10.13 -1.67 25.28
#